data_AF-A0A6G1Q1H3-F1
#
_entry.id   AF-A0A6G1Q1H3-F1
#
_cell.length_a   1.000
_cell.length_b   1.000
_cell.length_c   1.000
_cell.angle_alpha   90.00
_cell.angle_beta   90.00
_cell.angle_gamma   90.00
#
_symmetry.space_group_name_H-M   'P 1'
#
loop_
_entity.id
_entity.type
_entity.pdbx_description
1 polymer ?
#
loop_
_entity_poly.entity_id
_entity_poly.type
_entity_poly.pdbx_seq_one_letter_code
_entity_poly.pdbx_strand_id
1 'polypeptide(L)'
;MEDVNRLTAMADLSQMIYTKDSHEAWIGLYDDVNSWRWSLADPRFYKPGEAENRIWSSGEPNNLNSKEQCTQIYNGLWFDQNCEDSLFSVCSNVSGSNVKFVLVTTSMTWTQAQTYCRTHYTDLASVRNQNENQNILGLVPSGQRVWIGLFRDSWKWFDGSSSSFMYWRTTTKEPNNTQKKETCVAANFAASGQWEDWNCDYRKAFICYSVVLFKRVVKVTLEKQSSSLNLNDPAVMDDSLKQLQLRLKDKGLNGDIRLSWVKQSDGKVFNAEQNTED
;
A
#
# COMPACT_ATOMS: atom_id res chain seq x y z
N MET A 1 -3.78 5.34 -18.72
CA MET A 1 -3.32 6.13 -19.89
C MET A 1 -3.87 7.54 -19.85
N GLU A 2 -5.17 7.73 -19.58
CA GLU A 2 -5.76 9.05 -19.35
C GLU A 2 -5.04 9.85 -18.24
N ASP A 3 -4.68 9.21 -17.12
CA ASP A 3 -3.95 9.87 -16.04
C ASP A 3 -2.53 10.32 -16.43
N VAL A 4 -1.83 9.53 -17.26
CA VAL A 4 -0.49 9.90 -17.77
C VAL A 4 -0.59 11.03 -18.77
N ASN A 5 -1.58 10.99 -19.66
CA ASN A 5 -1.84 12.07 -20.61
C ASN A 5 -2.20 13.36 -19.86
N ARG A 6 -2.98 13.25 -18.79
CA ARG A 6 -3.31 14.36 -17.91
C ARG A 6 -2.08 14.90 -17.18
N LEU A 7 -1.23 14.04 -16.63
CA LEU A 7 0.04 14.45 -16.01
C LEU A 7 0.93 15.18 -17.03
N THR A 8 1.07 14.63 -18.22
CA THR A 8 1.89 15.21 -19.31
C THR A 8 1.34 16.56 -19.77
N ALA A 9 0.00 16.71 -19.84
CA ALA A 9 -0.64 17.96 -20.20
C ALA A 9 -0.62 19.02 -19.08
N MET A 10 -0.60 18.60 -17.82
CA MET A 10 -0.62 19.50 -16.65
C MET A 10 0.78 19.91 -16.17
N ALA A 11 1.83 19.17 -16.56
CA ALA A 11 3.20 19.49 -16.18
C ALA A 11 3.69 20.74 -16.94
N ASP A 12 3.96 21.83 -16.20
CA ASP A 12 4.64 22.99 -16.75
C ASP A 12 6.15 22.77 -16.74
N LEU A 13 6.68 22.25 -17.85
CA LEU A 13 8.10 21.96 -18.01
C LEU A 13 8.98 23.22 -17.93
N SER A 14 8.42 24.42 -18.18
CA SER A 14 9.18 25.67 -18.11
C SER A 14 9.60 26.03 -16.67
N GLN A 15 8.90 25.48 -15.67
CA GLN A 15 9.22 25.63 -14.25
C GLN A 15 10.22 24.59 -13.75
N MET A 16 10.60 23.60 -14.57
CA MET A 16 11.57 22.56 -14.22
C MET A 16 13.02 23.07 -14.41
N ILE A 17 13.41 24.05 -13.59
CA ILE A 17 14.72 24.74 -13.69
C ILE A 17 15.79 23.91 -12.96
N TYR A 18 16.21 22.79 -13.53
CA TYR A 18 17.43 22.07 -13.13
C TYR A 18 18.39 21.95 -14.31
N THR A 19 19.69 22.14 -14.06
CA THR A 19 20.72 22.24 -15.12
C THR A 19 21.09 20.90 -15.75
N LYS A 20 20.76 19.78 -15.09
CA LYS A 20 20.74 18.42 -15.64
C LYS A 20 19.35 17.86 -15.45
N ASP A 21 18.82 17.18 -16.46
CA ASP A 21 17.56 16.45 -16.42
C ASP A 21 16.31 17.33 -16.23
N SER A 22 16.24 18.47 -16.93
CA SER A 22 15.11 19.43 -16.90
C SER A 22 13.77 18.89 -17.44
N HIS A 23 13.70 17.59 -17.75
CA HIS A 23 12.55 16.89 -18.28
C HIS A 23 12.14 15.70 -17.40
N GLU A 24 12.72 15.58 -16.20
CA GLU A 24 12.40 14.53 -15.24
C GLU A 24 11.87 15.16 -13.95
N ALA A 25 10.80 14.59 -13.42
CA ALA A 25 10.26 15.03 -12.14
C ALA A 25 9.86 13.85 -11.26
N TRP A 26 10.20 13.94 -9.99
CA TRP A 26 9.73 13.03 -8.95
C TRP A 26 8.20 12.97 -8.92
N ILE A 27 7.68 11.75 -8.88
CA ILE A 27 6.27 11.46 -8.58
C ILE A 27 6.18 10.77 -7.23
N GLY A 28 4.97 10.69 -6.66
CA GLY A 28 4.74 10.12 -5.33
C GLY A 28 4.85 8.59 -5.22
N LEU A 29 5.34 7.89 -6.24
CA LEU A 29 5.51 6.43 -6.25
C LEU A 29 6.91 6.08 -5.73
N TYR A 30 7.00 5.09 -4.85
CA TYR A 30 8.27 4.65 -4.26
C TYR A 30 8.25 3.16 -3.89
N ASP A 31 9.42 2.52 -3.81
CA ASP A 31 9.57 1.13 -3.36
C ASP A 31 10.04 1.06 -1.90
N ASP A 32 9.16 0.59 -1.01
CA ASP A 32 9.50 0.35 0.40
C ASP A 32 10.11 -1.05 0.56
N VAL A 33 11.40 -1.15 0.24
CA VAL A 33 12.19 -2.39 0.30
C VAL A 33 12.29 -3.01 1.69
N ASN A 34 11.94 -2.25 2.74
CA ASN A 34 12.01 -2.71 4.13
C ASN A 34 10.64 -3.15 4.70
N SER A 35 9.55 -3.01 3.93
CA SER A 35 8.18 -3.32 4.38
C SER A 35 7.80 -4.82 4.42
N TRP A 36 8.75 -5.67 4.79
CA TRP A 36 8.57 -7.12 4.88
C TRP A 36 7.58 -7.53 5.97
N ARG A 37 6.63 -8.38 5.62
CA ARG A 37 5.61 -8.94 6.51
C ARG A 37 5.33 -10.40 6.20
N TRP A 38 4.80 -11.11 7.18
CA TRP A 38 4.41 -12.51 7.03
C TRP A 38 3.03 -12.63 6.36
N SER A 39 2.85 -13.67 5.54
CA SER A 39 1.56 -14.03 4.95
C SER A 39 0.53 -14.44 6.00
N LEU A 40 0.98 -15.12 7.07
CA LEU A 40 0.16 -15.41 8.23
C LEU A 40 0.04 -14.15 9.09
N ALA A 41 -1.07 -13.44 8.95
CA ALA A 41 -1.30 -12.14 9.57
C ALA A 41 -1.91 -12.20 10.99
N ASP A 42 -2.15 -13.38 11.58
CA ASP A 42 -2.75 -13.48 12.93
C ASP A 42 -1.75 -13.01 14.00
N PRO A 43 -1.98 -11.85 14.66
CA PRO A 43 -1.03 -11.30 15.63
C PRO A 43 -0.91 -12.17 16.89
N ARG A 44 -1.87 -13.06 17.17
CA ARG A 44 -1.85 -13.95 18.35
C ARG A 44 -0.85 -15.10 18.18
N PHE A 45 -0.39 -15.35 16.96
CA PHE A 45 0.60 -16.39 16.67
C PHE A 45 2.02 -15.97 17.06
N TYR A 46 2.31 -14.67 17.04
CA TYR A 46 3.63 -14.11 17.30
C TYR A 46 3.72 -13.55 18.72
N LYS A 47 4.80 -13.88 19.42
CA LYS A 47 5.21 -13.14 20.61
C LYS A 47 5.87 -11.81 20.20
N PRO A 48 5.98 -10.83 21.11
CA PRO A 48 6.66 -9.58 20.82
C PRO A 48 8.07 -9.80 20.26
N GLY A 49 8.37 -9.22 19.09
CA GLY A 49 9.67 -9.35 18.41
C GLY A 49 9.80 -10.54 17.46
N GLU A 50 8.91 -11.54 17.52
CA GLU A 50 9.01 -12.74 16.68
C GLU A 50 8.64 -12.46 15.21
N ALA A 51 7.72 -11.53 14.97
CA ALA A 51 7.30 -11.16 13.61
C ALA A 51 8.40 -10.37 12.87
N GLU A 52 9.30 -9.73 13.60
CA GLU A 52 10.39 -8.88 13.12
C GLU A 52 11.70 -9.65 12.92
N ASN A 53 11.79 -10.90 13.37
CA ASN A 53 13.00 -11.70 13.20
C ASN A 53 13.35 -11.90 11.72
N ARG A 54 14.61 -11.69 11.36
CA ARG A 54 15.12 -11.85 9.98
C ARG A 54 16.45 -12.59 10.02
N ILE A 55 16.59 -13.61 9.16
CA ILE A 55 17.81 -14.43 9.05
C ILE A 55 18.34 -14.32 7.62
N TRP A 56 18.43 -13.08 7.14
CA TRP A 56 18.96 -12.75 5.82
C TRP A 56 20.41 -13.23 5.66
N SER A 57 20.74 -13.70 4.46
CA SER A 57 22.13 -13.87 4.06
C SER A 57 22.84 -12.51 4.05
N SER A 58 24.17 -12.54 4.14
CA SER A 58 24.97 -11.33 4.00
C SER A 58 24.71 -10.66 2.65
N GLY A 59 24.34 -9.38 2.67
CA GLY A 59 24.01 -8.60 1.47
C GLY A 59 22.54 -8.64 1.04
N GLU A 60 21.69 -9.40 1.75
CA GLU A 60 20.25 -9.47 1.51
C GLU A 60 19.43 -8.69 2.55
N PRO A 61 18.19 -8.28 2.22
CA PRO A 61 17.56 -8.33 0.90
C PRO A 61 18.17 -7.29 -0.03
N ASN A 62 18.30 -7.61 -1.32
CA ASN A 62 19.02 -6.79 -2.28
C ASN A 62 18.16 -6.21 -3.41
N ASN A 63 16.92 -6.68 -3.53
CA ASN A 63 15.89 -6.24 -4.46
C ASN A 63 16.34 -6.20 -5.93
N LEU A 64 16.99 -7.26 -6.41
CA LEU A 64 17.59 -7.29 -7.74
C LEU A 64 16.58 -6.95 -8.83
N ASN A 65 16.92 -5.97 -9.68
CA ASN A 65 16.06 -5.43 -10.75
C ASN A 65 14.65 -5.02 -10.28
N SER A 66 14.49 -4.66 -9.00
CA SER A 66 13.19 -4.31 -8.40
C SER A 66 12.12 -5.40 -8.48
N LYS A 67 12.53 -6.68 -8.50
CA LYS A 67 11.63 -7.84 -8.71
C LYS A 67 11.62 -8.85 -7.56
N GLU A 68 12.40 -8.64 -6.52
CA GLU A 68 12.56 -9.62 -5.43
C GLU A 68 11.68 -9.26 -4.23
N GLN A 69 10.37 -9.52 -4.35
CA GLN A 69 9.39 -9.20 -3.29
C GLN A 69 9.02 -10.39 -2.39
N CYS A 70 9.54 -11.59 -2.66
CA CYS A 70 9.23 -12.82 -1.95
C CYS A 70 10.49 -13.45 -1.35
N THR A 71 10.36 -14.24 -0.29
CA THR A 71 11.53 -14.78 0.43
C THR A 71 11.69 -16.27 0.23
N GLN A 72 12.89 -16.68 -0.17
CA GLN A 72 13.30 -18.07 -0.16
C GLN A 72 14.30 -18.36 0.95
N ILE A 73 14.38 -19.63 1.37
CA ILE A 73 15.48 -20.16 2.18
C ILE A 73 16.36 -21.03 1.29
N TYR A 74 17.67 -20.82 1.40
CA TYR A 74 18.71 -21.67 0.81
C TYR A 74 19.83 -21.91 1.81
N ASN A 75 20.14 -23.18 2.10
CA ASN A 75 21.13 -23.57 3.11
C ASN A 75 20.95 -22.86 4.48
N GLY A 76 19.69 -22.63 4.89
CA GLY A 76 19.34 -22.04 6.18
C GLY A 76 19.47 -20.51 6.25
N LEU A 77 19.79 -19.84 5.14
CA LEU A 77 19.82 -18.38 5.05
C LEU A 77 18.71 -17.88 4.12
N TRP A 78 18.22 -16.67 4.39
CA TRP A 78 17.12 -16.07 3.64
C TRP A 78 17.64 -15.18 2.53
N PHE A 79 16.92 -15.19 1.41
CA PHE A 79 17.19 -14.37 0.23
C PHE A 79 15.85 -13.83 -0.27
N ASP A 80 15.80 -12.56 -0.64
CA ASP A 80 14.69 -12.09 -1.45
C ASP A 80 14.84 -12.66 -2.86
N GLN A 81 13.72 -12.88 -3.51
CA GLN A 81 13.64 -13.61 -4.74
C GLN A 81 12.40 -13.21 -5.52
N ASN A 82 12.47 -13.35 -6.85
CA ASN A 82 11.36 -13.07 -7.73
C ASN A 82 10.19 -14.00 -7.43
N CYS A 83 9.04 -13.41 -7.07
CA CYS A 83 7.83 -14.14 -6.69
C CYS A 83 7.31 -15.08 -7.79
N GLU A 84 7.67 -14.80 -9.05
CA GLU A 84 7.29 -15.59 -10.23
C GLU A 84 8.21 -16.81 -10.47
N ASP A 85 9.32 -16.93 -9.75
CA ASP A 85 10.16 -18.12 -9.81
C ASP A 85 9.42 -19.33 -9.21
N SER A 86 9.63 -20.50 -9.80
CA SER A 86 8.99 -21.73 -9.34
C SER A 86 9.92 -22.50 -8.40
N LEU A 87 9.59 -22.55 -7.11
CA LEU A 87 10.36 -23.25 -6.07
C LEU A 87 9.48 -24.22 -5.29
N PHE A 88 10.11 -25.12 -4.53
CA PHE A 88 9.42 -25.85 -3.47
C PHE A 88 8.97 -24.87 -2.38
N SER A 89 8.16 -25.32 -1.43
CA SER A 89 7.67 -24.44 -0.36
C SER A 89 7.61 -25.14 0.98
N VAL A 90 7.65 -24.36 2.04
CA VAL A 90 7.39 -24.85 3.39
C VAL A 90 6.09 -24.24 3.88
N CYS A 91 5.12 -25.10 4.18
CA CYS A 91 3.89 -24.69 4.84
C CYS A 91 4.02 -24.77 6.36
N SER A 92 3.26 -23.94 7.06
CA SER A 92 3.02 -24.05 8.50
C SER A 92 1.65 -24.65 8.77
N ASN A 93 1.59 -25.57 9.73
CA ASN A 93 0.35 -26.03 10.34
C ASN A 93 0.37 -25.60 11.82
N VAL A 94 -0.47 -24.63 12.15
CA VAL A 94 -0.48 -23.93 13.44
C VAL A 94 -1.59 -24.47 14.33
N SER A 95 -1.26 -24.76 15.59
CA SER A 95 -2.22 -25.13 16.63
C SER A 95 -1.87 -24.40 17.93
N GLY A 96 -2.60 -23.30 18.18
CA GLY A 96 -2.23 -22.35 19.24
C GLY A 96 -0.88 -21.71 18.97
N SER A 97 0.06 -21.83 19.91
CA SER A 97 1.44 -21.34 19.76
C SER A 97 2.39 -22.37 19.11
N ASN A 98 1.95 -23.63 18.97
CA ASN A 98 2.74 -24.69 18.35
C ASN A 98 2.64 -24.60 16.83
N VAL A 99 3.75 -24.87 16.15
CA VAL A 99 3.83 -24.89 14.69
C VAL A 99 4.54 -26.16 14.23
N LYS A 100 3.98 -26.80 13.22
CA LYS A 100 4.64 -27.88 12.47
C LYS A 100 4.93 -27.40 11.05
N PHE A 101 6.17 -27.54 10.62
CA PHE A 101 6.57 -27.23 9.24
C PHE A 101 6.41 -28.46 8.34
N VAL A 102 5.95 -28.24 7.12
CA VAL A 102 5.74 -29.29 6.12
C VAL A 102 6.38 -28.84 4.80
N LEU A 103 7.35 -29.63 4.32
CA LEU A 103 7.94 -29.42 3.00
C LEU A 103 6.98 -29.91 1.91
N VAL A 104 6.73 -29.05 0.92
CA VAL A 104 5.98 -29.35 -0.29
C VAL A 104 6.95 -29.30 -1.47
N THR A 105 7.17 -30.44 -2.11
CA THR A 105 8.16 -30.60 -3.21
C THR A 105 7.57 -30.37 -4.59
N THR A 106 6.38 -29.77 -4.68
CA THR A 106 5.82 -29.31 -5.94
C THR A 106 6.34 -27.90 -6.21
N SER A 107 6.96 -27.70 -7.37
CA SER A 107 7.48 -26.38 -7.77
C SER A 107 6.34 -25.44 -8.14
N MET A 108 6.27 -24.27 -7.49
CA MET A 108 5.19 -23.30 -7.62
C MET A 108 5.73 -21.87 -7.49
N THR A 109 5.04 -20.89 -8.10
CA THR A 109 5.27 -19.47 -7.77
C THR A 109 4.88 -19.19 -6.33
N TRP A 110 5.35 -18.09 -5.74
CA TRP A 110 5.09 -17.79 -4.33
C TRP A 110 3.59 -17.69 -4.03
N THR A 111 2.81 -17.02 -4.89
CA THR A 111 1.36 -16.90 -4.75
C THR A 111 0.65 -18.26 -4.86
N GLN A 112 1.11 -19.12 -5.77
CA GLN A 112 0.58 -20.48 -5.90
C GLN A 112 0.89 -21.32 -4.66
N ALA A 113 2.11 -21.24 -4.15
CA ALA A 113 2.54 -21.94 -2.94
C ALA A 113 1.76 -21.46 -1.70
N GLN A 114 1.53 -20.15 -1.56
CA GLN A 114 0.68 -19.59 -0.50
C GLN A 114 -0.74 -20.16 -0.57
N THR A 115 -1.33 -20.14 -1.76
CA THR A 115 -2.68 -20.67 -2.00
C THR A 115 -2.76 -22.15 -1.64
N TYR A 116 -1.78 -22.94 -2.08
CA TYR A 116 -1.66 -24.36 -1.71
C TYR A 116 -1.57 -24.55 -0.19
N CYS A 117 -0.68 -23.82 0.49
CA CYS A 117 -0.51 -23.95 1.93
C CYS A 117 -1.77 -23.55 2.71
N ARG A 118 -2.51 -22.52 2.27
CA ARG A 118 -3.79 -22.13 2.89
C ARG A 118 -4.92 -23.12 2.61
N THR A 119 -4.83 -23.90 1.53
CA THR A 119 -5.81 -24.93 1.18
C THR A 119 -5.60 -26.22 2.00
N HIS A 120 -4.35 -26.58 2.28
CA HIS A 120 -3.99 -27.87 2.90
C HIS A 120 -3.47 -27.77 4.34
N TYR A 121 -3.04 -26.58 4.78
CA TYR A 121 -2.46 -26.30 6.08
C TYR A 121 -2.97 -24.92 6.58
N THR A 122 -2.17 -24.19 7.37
CA THR A 122 -2.54 -22.85 7.83
C THR A 122 -2.12 -21.77 6.83
N ASP A 123 -0.83 -21.68 6.51
CA ASP A 123 -0.27 -20.73 5.54
C ASP A 123 1.15 -21.19 5.14
N LEU A 124 1.87 -20.45 4.29
CA LEU A 124 3.32 -20.58 4.17
C LEU A 124 4.00 -20.39 5.54
N ALA A 125 5.21 -20.92 5.66
CA ALA A 125 5.93 -20.91 6.93
C ALA A 125 6.29 -19.49 7.37
N SER A 126 5.82 -19.11 8.56
CA SER A 126 6.38 -18.00 9.33
C SER A 126 7.48 -18.52 10.26
N VAL A 127 8.65 -17.88 10.21
CA VAL A 127 9.84 -18.33 10.96
C VAL A 127 10.14 -17.37 12.09
N ARG A 128 9.76 -17.74 13.31
CA ARG A 128 9.74 -16.86 14.49
C ARG A 128 11.08 -16.73 15.18
N ASN A 129 11.98 -17.71 15.01
CA ASN A 129 13.28 -17.77 15.69
C ASN A 129 14.27 -18.71 14.97
N GLN A 130 15.52 -18.71 15.43
CA GLN A 130 16.59 -19.54 14.86
C GLN A 130 16.30 -21.04 14.95
N ASN A 131 15.64 -21.52 16.00
CA ASN A 131 15.32 -22.94 16.15
C ASN A 131 14.33 -23.41 15.07
N GLU A 132 13.31 -22.61 14.78
CA GLU A 132 12.40 -22.88 13.67
C GLU A 132 13.11 -22.87 12.31
N ASN A 133 14.05 -21.95 12.11
CA ASN A 133 14.87 -21.91 10.90
C ASN A 133 15.73 -23.18 10.73
N GLN A 134 16.33 -23.67 11.81
CA GLN A 134 17.09 -24.94 11.81
C GLN A 134 16.18 -26.14 11.56
N ASN A 135 14.96 -26.15 12.11
CA ASN A 135 13.98 -27.20 11.81
C ASN A 135 13.65 -27.23 10.31
N ILE A 136 13.44 -26.06 9.70
CA ILE A 136 13.23 -25.97 8.25
C ILE A 136 14.45 -26.48 7.49
N LEU A 137 15.66 -26.05 7.85
CA LEU A 137 16.89 -26.54 7.22
C LEU A 137 17.00 -28.07 7.26
N GLY A 138 16.63 -28.71 8.38
CA GLY A 138 16.63 -30.17 8.51
C GLY A 138 15.58 -30.88 7.66
N LEU A 139 14.52 -30.19 7.23
CA LEU A 139 13.48 -30.74 6.34
C LEU A 139 13.86 -30.63 4.86
N VAL A 140 14.64 -29.61 4.49
CA VAL A 140 14.93 -29.28 3.09
C VAL A 140 16.13 -30.09 2.59
N PRO A 141 16.00 -30.87 1.50
CA PRO A 141 17.14 -31.58 0.92
C PRO A 141 18.26 -30.63 0.51
N SER A 142 19.52 -31.08 0.67
CA SER A 142 20.68 -30.27 0.30
C SER A 142 20.59 -29.78 -1.16
N GLY A 143 20.92 -28.51 -1.38
CA GLY A 143 20.88 -27.88 -2.69
C GLY A 143 19.50 -27.37 -3.13
N GLN A 144 18.43 -27.65 -2.38
CA GLN A 144 17.09 -27.14 -2.68
C GLN A 144 16.83 -25.75 -2.10
N ARG A 145 15.94 -25.01 -2.77
CA ARG A 145 15.45 -23.70 -2.36
C ARG A 145 13.95 -23.81 -2.09
N VAL A 146 13.48 -23.13 -1.04
CA VAL A 146 12.08 -23.20 -0.64
C VAL A 146 11.50 -21.83 -0.35
N TRP A 147 10.25 -21.62 -0.74
CA TRP A 147 9.45 -20.48 -0.33
C TRP A 147 9.08 -20.54 1.15
N ILE A 148 9.12 -19.37 1.80
CA ILE A 148 8.52 -19.10 3.10
C ILE A 148 7.53 -17.94 2.99
N GLY A 149 6.74 -17.70 4.05
CA GLY A 149 5.64 -16.74 4.04
C GLY A 149 6.05 -15.27 4.11
N LEU A 150 7.34 -14.94 4.12
CA LEU A 150 7.81 -13.56 4.20
C LEU A 150 7.76 -12.91 2.81
N PHE A 151 7.05 -11.79 2.70
CA PHE A 151 6.89 -11.03 1.46
C PHE A 151 6.74 -9.54 1.74
N ARG A 152 6.80 -8.73 0.69
CA ARG A 152 6.44 -7.31 0.71
C ARG A 152 5.62 -6.98 -0.53
N ASP A 153 4.91 -5.86 -0.52
CA ASP A 153 4.37 -5.35 -1.78
C ASP A 153 5.49 -4.64 -2.54
N SER A 154 5.31 -4.58 -3.86
CA SER A 154 6.05 -3.67 -4.72
C SER A 154 5.42 -2.26 -4.67
N TRP A 155 6.11 -1.28 -5.26
CA TRP A 155 5.73 0.13 -5.52
C TRP A 155 4.42 0.64 -4.91
N LYS A 156 4.53 1.62 -4.00
CA LYS A 156 3.39 2.23 -3.30
C LYS A 156 3.34 3.73 -3.56
N TRP A 157 2.14 4.27 -3.62
CA TRP A 157 1.94 5.71 -3.62
C TRP A 157 2.08 6.27 -2.21
N PHE A 158 2.61 7.48 -2.09
CA PHE A 158 2.82 8.17 -0.82
C PHE A 158 1.51 8.38 -0.02
N ASP A 159 0.37 8.47 -0.69
CA ASP A 159 -0.94 8.56 -0.04
C ASP A 159 -1.49 7.21 0.45
N GLY A 160 -0.72 6.13 0.29
CA GLY A 160 -1.08 4.77 0.66
C GLY A 160 -2.03 4.08 -0.32
N SER A 161 -2.40 4.74 -1.42
CA SER A 161 -3.22 4.11 -2.45
C SER A 161 -2.46 2.99 -3.17
N SER A 162 -3.21 1.97 -3.59
CA SER A 162 -2.68 0.87 -4.41
C SER A 162 -3.17 1.04 -5.84
N SER A 163 -2.30 0.75 -6.81
CA SER A 163 -2.63 0.75 -8.22
C SER A 163 -1.89 -0.36 -8.92
N SER A 164 -2.60 -1.12 -9.77
CA SER A 164 -1.99 -2.10 -10.68
C SER A 164 -1.43 -1.43 -11.94
N PHE A 165 -1.75 -0.16 -12.18
CA PHE A 165 -1.23 0.57 -13.32
C PHE A 165 0.22 0.98 -13.09
N MET A 166 1.08 0.53 -14.00
CA MET A 166 2.48 0.89 -14.05
C MET A 166 2.82 1.42 -15.44
N TYR A 167 3.62 2.48 -15.51
CA TYR A 167 4.01 3.13 -16.77
C TYR A 167 5.53 3.21 -16.96
N TRP A 168 6.22 2.15 -16.56
CA TRP A 168 7.67 2.01 -16.67
C TRP A 168 8.18 2.18 -18.11
N ARG A 169 9.35 2.80 -18.23
CA ARG A 169 10.05 2.97 -19.50
C ARG A 169 10.66 1.66 -19.97
N THR A 170 10.00 1.02 -20.92
CA THR A 170 10.41 -0.30 -21.42
C THR A 170 11.70 -0.26 -22.24
N THR A 171 12.03 0.87 -22.88
CA THR A 171 13.21 1.01 -23.74
C THR A 171 14.53 0.89 -22.98
N THR A 172 14.54 1.28 -21.70
CA THR A 172 15.70 1.16 -20.80
C THR A 172 15.55 0.00 -19.81
N LYS A 173 14.44 -0.75 -19.90
CA LYS A 173 14.09 -1.90 -19.03
C LYS A 173 13.83 -1.51 -17.58
N GLU A 174 13.13 -0.39 -17.37
CA GLU A 174 12.71 0.01 -16.02
C GLU A 174 11.61 -0.90 -15.42
N PRO A 175 11.51 -0.96 -14.09
CA PRO A 175 12.51 -0.48 -13.15
C PRO A 175 13.74 -1.40 -13.16
N ASN A 176 14.94 -0.82 -13.08
CA ASN A 176 16.19 -1.54 -13.27
C ASN A 176 17.06 -1.66 -12.00
N ASN A 177 16.74 -0.90 -10.94
CA ASN A 177 17.45 -0.85 -9.67
C ASN A 177 18.98 -0.71 -9.79
N THR A 178 19.45 0.26 -10.58
CA THR A 178 20.87 0.50 -10.81
C THR A 178 21.60 0.72 -9.48
N GLN A 179 22.72 -0.01 -9.30
CA GLN A 179 23.51 -0.01 -8.06
C GLN A 179 22.75 -0.41 -6.78
N LYS A 180 21.55 -1.00 -6.90
CA LYS A 180 20.69 -1.41 -5.77
C LYS A 180 20.28 -0.25 -4.87
N LYS A 181 20.04 0.93 -5.45
CA LYS A 181 19.73 2.17 -4.72
C LYS A 181 18.53 2.93 -5.26
N GLU A 182 17.81 2.38 -6.23
CA GLU A 182 16.75 3.10 -6.92
C GLU A 182 15.39 2.69 -6.35
N THR A 183 14.91 3.49 -5.40
CA THR A 183 13.65 3.25 -4.70
C THR A 183 12.65 4.39 -4.87
N CYS A 184 13.03 5.48 -5.56
CA CYS A 184 12.16 6.59 -5.91
C CYS A 184 11.86 6.59 -7.40
N VAL A 185 10.71 7.15 -7.80
CA VAL A 185 10.27 7.12 -9.21
C VAL A 185 10.17 8.52 -9.79
N ALA A 186 10.79 8.73 -10.93
CA ALA A 186 10.65 9.94 -11.73
C ALA A 186 9.86 9.66 -13.01
N ALA A 187 8.99 10.59 -13.40
CA ALA A 187 8.39 10.63 -14.73
C ALA A 187 9.32 11.38 -15.68
N ASN A 188 9.68 10.75 -16.80
CA ASN A 188 10.51 11.31 -17.85
C ASN A 188 9.63 11.88 -18.98
N PHE A 189 9.50 13.21 -19.04
CA PHE A 189 8.66 13.91 -20.01
C PHE A 189 9.22 13.91 -21.43
N ALA A 190 10.54 13.75 -21.61
CA ALA A 190 11.13 13.52 -22.92
C ALA A 190 10.75 12.12 -23.46
N ALA A 191 10.40 11.19 -22.58
CA ALA A 191 9.88 9.86 -22.88
C ALA A 191 8.36 9.78 -22.68
N SER A 192 7.61 10.85 -22.98
CA SER A 192 6.13 10.87 -22.88
C SER A 192 5.58 10.53 -21.48
N GLY A 193 6.32 10.90 -20.43
CA GLY A 193 5.94 10.68 -19.03
C GLY A 193 6.15 9.25 -18.53
N GLN A 194 6.90 8.41 -19.27
CA GLN A 194 7.28 7.07 -18.81
C GLN A 194 8.15 7.13 -17.56
N TRP A 195 8.03 6.11 -16.71
CA TRP A 195 8.63 6.09 -15.39
C TRP A 195 10.00 5.41 -15.38
N GLU A 196 10.88 5.95 -14.56
CA GLU A 196 12.22 5.43 -14.27
C GLU A 196 12.40 5.39 -12.75
N ASP A 197 12.96 4.30 -12.22
CA ASP A 197 13.43 4.30 -10.86
C ASP A 197 14.79 4.99 -10.77
N TRP A 198 14.99 5.73 -9.69
CA TRP A 198 16.18 6.52 -9.45
C TRP A 198 16.54 6.51 -7.98
N ASN A 199 17.81 6.76 -7.68
CA ASN A 199 18.24 7.01 -6.30
C ASN A 199 17.56 8.29 -5.78
N CYS A 200 16.87 8.18 -4.66
CA CYS A 200 16.14 9.26 -4.02
C CYS A 200 17.01 10.49 -3.68
N ASP A 201 18.32 10.33 -3.56
CA ASP A 201 19.26 11.42 -3.25
C ASP A 201 19.49 12.38 -4.43
N TYR A 202 19.05 12.02 -5.65
CA TYR A 202 19.16 12.92 -6.80
C TYR A 202 18.23 14.13 -6.66
N ARG A 203 18.78 15.30 -6.93
CA ARG A 203 18.00 16.54 -7.03
C ARG A 203 17.31 16.59 -8.38
N LYS A 204 15.98 16.51 -8.39
CA LYS A 204 15.13 16.66 -9.58
C LYS A 204 13.97 17.60 -9.24
N ALA A 205 13.25 18.07 -10.27
CA ALA A 205 11.94 18.67 -10.05
C ALA A 205 11.00 17.64 -9.41
N PHE A 206 9.87 18.07 -8.86
CA PHE A 206 8.87 17.18 -8.31
C PHE A 206 7.46 17.67 -8.64
N ILE A 207 6.52 16.76 -8.75
CA ILE A 207 5.13 17.08 -9.06
C ILE A 207 4.25 16.80 -7.85
N CYS A 208 3.54 17.83 -7.43
CA CYS A 208 2.45 17.71 -6.47
C CYS A 208 1.12 17.85 -7.19
N TYR A 209 0.10 17.15 -6.71
CA TYR A 209 -1.29 17.41 -7.08
C TYR A 209 -2.04 17.92 -5.86
N SER A 210 -2.95 18.86 -6.11
CA SER A 210 -3.99 19.20 -5.14
C SER A 210 -5.24 18.45 -5.55
N VAL A 211 -5.79 17.64 -4.64
CA VAL A 211 -7.15 17.16 -4.81
C VAL A 211 -8.04 18.39 -4.72
N VAL A 212 -8.70 18.76 -5.82
CA VAL A 212 -9.67 19.86 -5.79
C VAL A 212 -10.82 19.40 -4.90
N LEU A 213 -10.78 19.79 -3.63
CA LEU A 213 -11.88 19.59 -2.70
C LEU A 213 -13.03 20.46 -3.17
N PHE A 214 -14.03 19.86 -3.82
CA PHE A 214 -15.25 20.57 -4.15
C PHE A 214 -16.01 20.90 -2.87
N LYS A 215 -15.74 22.07 -2.29
CA LYS A 215 -16.56 22.60 -1.19
C LYS A 215 -17.87 23.12 -1.77
N ARG A 216 -18.96 22.41 -1.49
CA ARG A 216 -20.32 22.89 -1.78
C ARG A 216 -21.02 23.25 -0.48
N VAL A 217 -21.57 24.45 -0.41
CA VAL A 217 -22.47 24.85 0.67
C VAL A 217 -23.89 24.56 0.20
N VAL A 218 -24.61 23.75 0.96
CA VAL A 218 -26.01 23.42 0.69
C VAL A 218 -26.86 23.92 1.85
N LYS A 219 -28.01 24.52 1.55
CA LYS A 219 -29.03 24.80 2.55
C LYS A 219 -29.79 23.51 2.82
N VAL A 220 -29.97 23.16 4.09
CA VAL A 220 -30.77 22.00 4.50
C VAL A 220 -31.92 22.48 5.38
N THR A 221 -33.07 21.86 5.20
CA THR A 221 -34.23 22.02 6.08
C THR A 221 -34.39 20.73 6.86
N LEU A 222 -34.49 20.84 8.18
CA LEU A 222 -34.67 19.70 9.09
C LEU A 222 -36.02 19.81 9.78
N GLU A 223 -36.78 18.74 9.75
CA GLU A 223 -38.05 18.63 10.47
C GLU A 223 -37.81 18.03 11.85
N LYS A 224 -38.31 18.70 12.89
CA LYS A 224 -38.19 18.21 14.27
C LYS A 224 -39.34 17.26 14.58
N GLN A 225 -39.02 16.07 15.09
CA GLN A 225 -40.04 15.12 15.56
C GLN A 225 -40.66 15.53 16.91
N SER A 226 -39.97 16.38 17.68
CA SER A 226 -40.47 16.93 18.94
C SER A 226 -40.14 18.42 19.04
N SER A 227 -41.08 19.20 19.57
CA SER A 227 -40.91 20.64 19.82
C SER A 227 -39.80 20.94 20.84
N SER A 228 -39.50 20.00 21.74
CA SER A 228 -38.45 20.13 22.76
C SER A 228 -37.03 19.94 22.21
N LEU A 229 -36.87 19.46 20.96
CA LEU A 229 -35.54 19.19 20.38
C LEU A 229 -34.83 20.49 19.98
N ASN A 230 -33.63 20.71 20.54
CA ASN A 230 -32.75 21.81 20.17
C ASN A 230 -31.75 21.36 19.08
N LEU A 231 -31.93 21.83 17.85
CA LEU A 231 -31.05 21.50 16.72
C LEU A 231 -29.66 22.16 16.82
N ASN A 232 -29.50 23.21 17.63
CA ASN A 232 -28.20 23.85 17.86
C ASN A 232 -27.43 23.22 19.05
N ASP A 233 -27.95 22.15 19.65
CA ASP A 233 -27.22 21.37 20.64
C ASP A 233 -26.03 20.63 19.97
N PRO A 234 -24.80 20.70 20.53
CA PRO A 234 -23.63 20.07 19.92
C PRO A 234 -23.77 18.57 19.63
N ALA A 235 -24.43 17.80 20.52
CA ALA A 235 -24.62 16.37 20.32
C ALA A 235 -25.63 16.10 19.20
N VAL A 236 -26.70 16.89 19.14
CA VAL A 236 -27.71 16.80 18.06
C VAL A 236 -27.10 17.18 16.70
N MET A 237 -26.24 18.19 16.67
CA MET A 237 -25.52 18.61 15.46
C MET A 237 -24.56 17.54 14.94
N ASP A 238 -23.82 16.87 15.83
CA ASP A 238 -22.91 15.78 15.47
C ASP A 238 -23.67 14.56 14.94
N ASP A 239 -24.76 14.16 15.60
CA ASP A 239 -25.61 13.07 15.13
C ASP A 239 -26.24 13.38 13.77
N SER A 240 -26.72 14.61 13.57
CA SER A 240 -27.29 15.07 12.30
C SER A 240 -26.28 15.00 11.14
N LEU A 241 -25.00 15.35 11.38
CA LEU A 241 -23.94 15.21 10.37
C LEU A 241 -23.68 13.75 10.02
N LYS A 242 -23.65 12.85 11.01
CA LYS A 242 -23.48 11.41 10.77
C LYS A 242 -24.62 10.86 9.93
N GLN A 243 -25.86 11.21 10.25
CA GLN A 243 -27.02 10.81 9.45
C GLN A 243 -26.97 11.35 8.02
N LEU A 244 -26.60 12.62 7.84
CA LEU A 244 -26.45 13.22 6.50
C LEU A 244 -25.35 12.49 5.70
N GLN A 245 -24.23 12.16 6.34
CA GLN A 245 -23.14 11.42 5.71
C GLN A 245 -23.59 10.02 5.25
N LEU A 246 -24.33 9.29 6.08
CA LEU A 246 -24.89 7.98 5.72
C LEU A 246 -25.85 8.09 4.51
N ARG A 247 -26.73 9.09 4.50
CA ARG A 247 -27.64 9.32 3.36
C ARG A 247 -26.91 9.66 2.07
N LEU A 248 -25.84 10.46 2.13
CA LEU A 248 -25.05 10.79 0.95
C LEU A 248 -24.34 9.55 0.38
N LYS A 249 -23.86 8.66 1.25
CA LYS A 249 -23.28 7.37 0.84
C LYS A 249 -24.32 6.46 0.19
N ASP A 250 -25.53 6.35 0.76
CA ASP A 250 -26.65 5.59 0.17
C ASP A 250 -27.04 6.10 -1.22
N LYS A 251 -26.93 7.42 -1.46
CA LYS A 251 -27.16 8.05 -2.77
C LYS A 251 -25.97 7.93 -3.75
N GLY A 252 -24.94 7.16 -3.41
CA GLY A 252 -23.83 6.85 -4.31
C GLY A 252 -22.67 7.84 -4.30
N LEU A 253 -22.63 8.83 -3.39
CA LEU A 253 -21.39 9.57 -3.14
C LEU A 253 -20.44 8.69 -2.29
N ASN A 254 -19.64 7.86 -2.97
CA ASN A 254 -18.71 6.90 -2.35
C ASN A 254 -17.27 7.42 -2.25
N GLY A 255 -17.09 8.69 -1.84
CA GLY A 255 -15.77 9.30 -1.60
C GLY A 255 -15.54 9.70 -0.14
N ASP A 256 -14.35 10.24 0.16
CA ASP A 256 -14.03 10.83 1.46
C ASP A 256 -14.78 12.16 1.65
N ILE A 257 -16.06 12.08 2.07
CA ILE A 257 -16.91 13.25 2.33
C ILE A 257 -16.63 13.76 3.75
N ARG A 258 -16.18 15.02 3.85
CA ARG A 258 -16.11 15.76 5.12
C ARG A 258 -17.27 16.76 5.18
N LEU A 259 -18.11 16.64 6.20
CA LEU A 259 -19.25 17.52 6.42
C LEU A 259 -18.98 18.41 7.65
N SER A 260 -19.44 19.65 7.58
CA SER A 260 -19.44 20.55 8.74
C SER A 260 -20.58 21.55 8.64
N TRP A 261 -21.05 22.00 9.80
CA TRP A 261 -22.04 23.06 9.87
C TRP A 261 -21.41 24.43 9.67
N VAL A 262 -22.09 25.29 8.93
CA VAL A 262 -21.73 26.70 8.80
C VAL A 262 -22.50 27.49 9.86
N LYS A 263 -21.77 28.17 10.75
CA LYS A 263 -22.38 29.11 11.70
C LYS A 263 -22.77 30.40 10.96
N GLN A 264 -23.96 30.89 11.24
CA GLN A 264 -24.46 32.17 10.76
C GLN A 264 -23.90 33.31 11.63
N SER A 265 -24.17 34.55 11.23
CA SER A 265 -23.70 35.75 11.93
C SER A 265 -24.21 35.87 13.37
N ASP A 266 -25.34 35.23 13.68
CA ASP A 266 -25.93 35.15 15.02
C ASP A 266 -25.31 34.05 15.91
N GLY A 267 -24.29 33.34 15.40
CA GLY A 267 -23.61 32.25 16.08
C GLY A 267 -24.34 30.90 16.04
N LYS A 268 -25.56 30.84 15.49
CA LYS A 268 -26.37 29.61 15.34
C LYS A 268 -26.10 28.94 14.00
N VAL A 269 -26.40 27.65 13.93
CA VAL A 269 -26.38 26.88 12.67
C VAL A 269 -27.78 26.83 12.08
N PHE A 270 -28.76 26.48 12.91
CA PHE A 270 -30.15 26.35 12.51
C PHE A 270 -30.98 27.49 13.05
N ASN A 271 -31.74 28.11 12.15
CA ASN A 271 -32.77 29.09 12.47
C ASN A 271 -34.14 28.51 12.10
N ALA A 272 -35.15 28.79 12.92
CA ALA A 272 -36.51 28.38 12.63
C ALA A 272 -36.97 29.06 11.33
N GLU A 273 -37.62 28.29 10.46
CA GLU A 273 -38.17 28.84 9.23
C GLU A 273 -39.29 29.82 9.60
N GLN A 274 -39.10 31.09 9.27
CA GLN A 274 -40.15 32.10 9.43
C GLN A 274 -41.05 32.00 8.19
N ASN A 275 -42.30 31.57 8.39
CA ASN A 275 -43.32 31.76 7.37
C ASN A 275 -43.54 33.26 7.21
N THR A 276 -43.06 33.81 6.09
CA THR A 276 -43.51 35.11 5.60
C THR A 276 -44.81 34.83 4.86
N GLU A 277 -45.92 34.93 5.60
CA GLU A 277 -47.24 35.09 4.98
C GLU A 277 -47.32 36.55 4.48
N ASP A 278 -47.16 36.74 3.18
CA ASP A 278 -47.68 37.90 2.44
C ASP A 278 -48.98 37.49 1.72
#